data_AF-D5RSV0-F1
#
_entry.id   AF-D5RSV0-F1
#
_cell.length_a   1.000
_cell.length_b   1.000
_cell.length_c   1.000
_cell.angle_alpha   90.00
_cell.angle_beta   90.00
_cell.angle_gamma   90.00
#
_symmetry.space_group_name_H-M   'P 1'
#
loop_
_entity.id
_entity.type
_entity.pdbx_description
1 polymer ?
#
loop_
_entity_poly.entity_id
_entity_poly.type
_entity_poly.pdbx_seq_one_letter_code
_entity_poly.pdbx_strand_id
1 'polypeptide(L)'
;MVKARNLRGGAMAAMGAALLLAGCGGGDRGNPLLDSKAPCPAISILSDGADLTRFRSGGGRDLTAMELNASISGYQASCDFAPRGGGLDVTLKPSFLVERGPAAQSRVAELT
;
A
#
# COMPACT_ATOMS: atom_id res chain seq x y z
N MET A 1 38.82 40.58 48.49
CA MET A 1 37.76 39.71 49.06
C MET A 1 36.58 39.68 48.09
N VAL A 2 36.40 38.61 47.33
CA VAL A 2 35.21 38.42 46.45
C VAL A 2 34.47 37.17 46.91
N LYS A 3 33.17 37.34 47.16
CA LYS A 3 32.31 36.51 48.01
C LYS A 3 31.74 35.34 47.20
N ALA A 4 32.30 34.15 47.35
CA ALA A 4 31.79 32.91 46.78
C ALA A 4 30.57 32.42 47.56
N ARG A 5 29.37 32.88 47.21
CA ARG A 5 28.11 32.38 47.77
C ARG A 5 27.05 32.36 46.67
N ASN A 6 26.53 31.16 46.36
CA ASN A 6 25.21 30.87 45.74
C ASN A 6 25.19 29.88 44.54
N LEU A 7 26.19 29.02 44.35
CA LEU A 7 26.16 28.00 43.28
C LEU A 7 25.36 26.71 43.61
N ARG A 8 24.84 26.55 44.83
CA ARG A 8 24.18 25.28 45.26
C ARG A 8 22.67 25.20 45.00
N GLY A 9 21.99 26.32 44.74
CA GLY A 9 20.53 26.34 44.56
C GLY A 9 20.03 26.11 43.12
N GLY A 10 20.87 26.41 42.12
CA GLY A 10 20.47 26.31 40.71
C GLY A 10 20.47 24.88 40.14
N ALA A 11 21.32 24.00 40.70
CA ALA A 11 21.49 22.64 40.18
C ALA A 11 20.24 21.75 40.38
N MET A 12 19.49 21.95 41.46
CA MET A 12 18.31 21.14 41.78
C MET A 12 17.06 21.57 40.99
N ALA A 13 16.96 22.86 40.65
CA ALA A 13 15.91 23.38 39.77
C ALA A 13 16.12 22.97 38.30
N ALA A 14 17.38 22.94 37.84
CA ALA A 14 17.72 22.49 36.49
C ALA A 14 17.42 20.99 36.28
N MET A 15 17.65 20.15 37.31
CA MET A 15 17.36 18.72 37.24
C MET A 15 15.85 18.43 37.16
N GLY A 16 15.02 19.18 37.91
CA GLY A 16 13.57 19.06 37.87
C GLY A 16 12.96 19.50 36.55
N ALA A 17 13.50 20.56 35.94
CA ALA A 17 13.08 21.00 34.61
C ALA A 17 13.40 19.96 33.53
N ALA A 18 14.56 19.31 33.58
CA ALA A 18 14.94 18.27 32.61
C ALA A 18 14.01 17.04 32.65
N LEU A 19 13.51 16.67 33.83
CA LEU A 19 12.54 15.57 33.99
C LEU A 19 11.16 15.89 33.41
N LEU A 20 10.73 17.16 33.42
CA LEU A 20 9.47 17.60 32.83
C LEU A 20 9.52 17.57 31.29
N LEU A 21 10.68 17.83 30.66
CA LEU A 21 10.82 17.75 29.21
C LEU A 21 10.91 16.30 28.69
N ALA A 22 11.32 15.34 29.51
CA ALA A 22 11.40 13.93 29.11
C ALA A 22 10.03 13.30 28.76
N GLY A 23 8.93 13.91 29.21
CA GLY A 23 7.57 13.48 28.89
C GLY A 23 7.10 13.83 27.47
N CYS A 24 7.71 14.83 26.81
CA CYS A 24 7.32 15.25 25.46
C CYS A 24 8.04 14.48 24.34
N GLY A 25 9.09 13.72 24.66
CA GLY A 25 9.78 12.82 23.70
C GLY A 25 9.31 11.37 23.77
N GLY A 26 8.27 11.09 24.56
CA GLY A 26 7.84 9.74 24.93
C GLY A 26 7.03 9.01 23.85
N GLY A 27 7.73 8.51 22.82
CA GLY A 27 7.39 7.30 22.05
C GLY A 27 6.15 7.33 21.14
N ASP A 28 6.30 6.72 19.97
CA ASP A 28 5.31 6.53 18.89
C ASP A 28 4.00 5.80 19.26
N ARG A 29 3.70 5.63 20.55
CA ARG A 29 2.48 4.95 21.02
C ARG A 29 1.27 5.87 20.83
N GLY A 30 0.66 5.76 19.66
CA GLY A 30 -0.61 6.42 19.34
C GLY A 30 -0.47 7.74 18.61
N ASN A 31 0.53 7.90 17.74
CA ASN A 31 0.56 9.03 16.81
C ASN A 31 -0.53 8.84 15.73
N PRO A 32 -1.64 9.61 15.74
CA PRO A 32 -2.72 9.44 14.79
C PRO A 32 -2.28 9.71 13.33
N LEU A 33 -1.15 10.38 13.13
CA LEU A 33 -0.57 10.63 11.81
C LEU A 33 0.14 9.39 11.25
N LEU A 34 0.65 8.49 12.10
CA LEU A 34 1.23 7.21 11.66
C LEU A 34 0.15 6.19 11.29
N ASP A 35 -1.00 6.24 11.96
CA ASP A 35 -2.14 5.34 11.70
C ASP A 35 -3.09 5.86 10.58
N SER A 36 -2.83 7.07 10.06
CA SER A 36 -3.65 7.67 9.00
C SER A 36 -3.38 7.02 7.65
N LYS A 37 -4.35 6.25 7.13
CA LYS A 37 -4.34 5.80 5.73
C LYS A 37 -4.70 6.92 4.78
N ALA A 38 -4.08 6.91 3.61
CA ALA A 38 -4.38 7.87 2.56
C ALA A 38 -5.67 7.46 1.82
N PRO A 39 -6.51 8.42 1.39
CA PRO A 39 -7.67 8.10 0.57
C PRO A 39 -7.22 7.59 -0.80
N CYS A 40 -7.86 6.54 -1.30
CA CYS A 40 -7.64 6.09 -2.66
C CYS A 40 -8.32 7.03 -3.67
N PRO A 41 -7.68 7.30 -4.83
CA PRO A 41 -8.35 7.99 -5.92
C PRO A 41 -9.48 7.13 -6.50
N ALA A 42 -10.29 7.72 -7.38
CA ALA A 42 -11.25 6.96 -8.16
C ALA A 42 -10.51 5.95 -9.05
N ILE A 43 -10.66 4.66 -8.73
CA ILE A 43 -10.10 3.55 -9.52
C ILE A 43 -11.25 2.90 -10.28
N SER A 44 -11.06 2.65 -11.57
CA SER A 44 -12.06 2.02 -12.43
C SER A 44 -11.41 1.00 -13.35
N ILE A 45 -12.13 -0.08 -13.63
CA ILE A 45 -11.74 -1.04 -14.67
C ILE A 45 -12.16 -0.43 -16.01
N LEU A 46 -11.25 -0.39 -16.97
CA LEU A 46 -11.55 0.06 -18.32
C LEU A 46 -12.35 -1.03 -19.05
N SER A 47 -13.51 -0.69 -19.60
CA SER A 47 -14.39 -1.63 -20.33
C SER A 47 -13.62 -2.45 -21.35
N ASP A 48 -12.81 -1.79 -22.18
CA ASP A 48 -12.10 -2.43 -23.29
C ASP A 48 -10.88 -3.26 -22.84
N GLY A 49 -10.47 -3.13 -21.58
CA GLY A 49 -9.36 -3.88 -20.98
C GLY A 49 -9.79 -4.87 -19.90
N ALA A 50 -11.10 -5.00 -19.67
CA ALA A 50 -11.64 -5.90 -18.67
C ALA A 50 -11.57 -7.36 -19.11
N ASP A 51 -11.60 -7.62 -20.42
CA ASP A 51 -11.70 -8.95 -21.00
C ASP A 51 -10.42 -9.33 -21.76
N LEU A 52 -10.04 -10.60 -21.63
CA LEU A 52 -8.88 -11.21 -22.27
C LEU A 52 -9.26 -12.57 -22.85
N THR A 53 -9.20 -12.70 -24.18
CA THR A 53 -9.35 -13.99 -24.86
C THR A 53 -8.03 -14.39 -25.50
N ARG A 54 -7.50 -15.57 -25.12
CA ARG A 54 -6.28 -16.14 -25.72
C ARG A 54 -6.64 -17.28 -26.66
N PHE A 55 -6.04 -17.26 -27.85
CA PHE A 55 -6.16 -18.32 -28.85
C PHE A 55 -4.81 -19.01 -29.03
N ARG A 56 -4.86 -20.30 -29.35
CA ARG A 56 -3.69 -21.10 -29.70
C ARG A 56 -3.01 -20.50 -30.92
N SER A 57 -1.69 -20.34 -30.84
CA SER A 57 -0.89 -19.89 -31.98
C SER A 57 -1.11 -20.79 -33.21
N GLY A 58 -1.38 -20.18 -34.36
CA GLY A 58 -1.63 -20.88 -35.63
C GLY A 58 -3.02 -21.51 -35.79
N GLY A 59 -3.89 -21.50 -34.77
CA GLY A 59 -5.22 -22.12 -34.82
C GLY A 59 -6.35 -21.26 -35.41
N GLY A 60 -6.06 -20.01 -35.80
CA GLY A 60 -7.10 -19.04 -36.15
C GLY A 60 -7.72 -18.36 -34.92
N ARG A 61 -8.83 -17.64 -35.13
CA ARG A 61 -9.58 -16.91 -34.08
C ARG A 61 -11.02 -17.42 -34.00
N ASP A 62 -11.16 -18.71 -33.69
CA ASP A 62 -12.46 -19.34 -33.46
C ASP A 62 -12.51 -20.06 -32.11
N LEU A 63 -13.69 -20.55 -31.74
CA LEU A 63 -13.90 -21.23 -30.46
C LEU A 63 -13.07 -22.52 -30.32
N THR A 64 -12.71 -23.17 -31.42
CA THR A 64 -11.91 -24.40 -31.39
C THR A 64 -10.44 -24.13 -31.07
N ALA A 65 -9.97 -22.93 -31.40
CA ALA A 65 -8.63 -22.44 -31.09
C ALA A 65 -8.54 -21.68 -29.75
N MET A 66 -9.66 -21.40 -29.08
CA MET A 66 -9.67 -20.65 -27.82
C MET A 66 -9.04 -21.47 -26.68
N GLU A 67 -8.00 -20.92 -26.05
CA GLU A 67 -7.31 -21.53 -24.91
C GLU A 67 -7.92 -21.09 -23.59
N LEU A 68 -8.26 -19.81 -23.46
CA LEU A 68 -8.94 -19.27 -22.28
C LEU A 68 -9.72 -18.02 -22.64
N ASN A 69 -10.72 -17.75 -21.80
CA ASN A 69 -11.41 -16.49 -21.74
C ASN A 69 -11.37 -16.00 -20.29
N ALA A 70 -10.90 -14.79 -20.06
CA ALA A 70 -10.76 -14.21 -18.72
C ALA A 70 -11.38 -12.82 -18.67
N SER A 71 -11.94 -12.46 -17.52
CA SER A 71 -12.52 -11.14 -17.27
C SER A 71 -12.18 -10.66 -15.86
N ILE A 72 -11.92 -9.36 -15.69
CA ILE A 72 -11.71 -8.73 -14.39
C ILE A 72 -13.08 -8.55 -13.72
N SER A 73 -13.34 -9.33 -12.67
CA SER A 73 -14.60 -9.27 -11.92
C SER A 73 -14.64 -8.16 -10.88
N GLY A 74 -13.48 -7.61 -10.50
CA GLY A 74 -13.36 -6.54 -9.53
C GLY A 74 -11.93 -6.33 -9.06
N TYR A 75 -11.75 -5.49 -8.04
CA TYR A 75 -10.45 -5.25 -7.42
C TYR A 75 -10.59 -4.88 -5.93
N GLN A 76 -9.53 -5.12 -5.16
CA GLN A 76 -9.33 -4.53 -3.84
C GLN A 76 -8.17 -3.52 -3.94
N ALA A 77 -8.29 -2.39 -3.25
CA ALA A 77 -7.27 -1.35 -3.24
C ALA A 77 -6.90 -0.98 -1.80
N SER A 78 -5.62 -0.71 -1.56
CA SER A 78 -5.14 -0.06 -0.34
C SER A 78 -4.18 1.07 -0.69
N CYS A 79 -4.34 2.21 -0.03
CA CYS A 79 -3.59 3.42 -0.30
C CYS A 79 -2.90 3.93 0.96
N ASP A 80 -1.62 4.24 0.84
CA ASP A 80 -0.79 4.73 1.93
C ASP A 80 0.05 5.94 1.46
N PHE A 81 0.46 6.80 2.39
CA PHE A 81 1.31 7.94 2.06
C PHE A 81 2.74 7.48 1.77
N ALA A 82 3.33 7.98 0.68
CA ALA A 82 4.70 7.64 0.35
C ALA A 82 5.68 8.16 1.43
N PRO A 83 6.66 7.35 1.88
CA PRO A 83 7.51 7.64 3.07
C PRO A 83 8.40 8.89 2.98
N ARG A 84 8.45 9.60 1.85
CA ARG A 84 9.26 10.81 1.64
C ARG A 84 8.47 12.01 1.14
N GLY A 85 7.16 12.05 1.42
CA GLY A 85 6.34 13.25 1.31
C GLY A 85 6.25 13.78 -0.12
N GLY A 86 5.29 13.25 -0.88
CA GLY A 86 4.99 13.79 -2.21
C GLY A 86 4.12 12.89 -3.08
N GLY A 87 3.70 11.72 -2.58
CA GLY A 87 2.95 10.76 -3.37
C GLY A 87 2.11 9.81 -2.54
N LEU A 88 1.39 8.97 -3.28
CA LEU A 88 0.50 7.94 -2.77
C LEU A 88 1.00 6.60 -3.30
N ASP A 89 1.20 5.64 -2.41
CA ASP A 89 1.44 4.25 -2.77
C ASP A 89 0.07 3.55 -2.87
N VAL A 90 -0.29 3.08 -4.06
CA VAL A 90 -1.55 2.36 -4.32
C VAL A 90 -1.24 0.90 -4.59
N THR A 91 -1.71 0.02 -3.72
CA THR A 91 -1.65 -1.43 -3.93
C THR A 91 -2.98 -1.93 -4.47
N LEU A 92 -2.97 -2.51 -5.67
CA LEU A 92 -4.14 -3.08 -6.33
C LEU A 92 -4.08 -4.61 -6.30
N LYS A 93 -5.20 -5.25 -5.99
CA LYS A 93 -5.40 -6.70 -6.06
C LYS A 93 -6.61 -6.99 -6.95
N PRO A 94 -6.41 -7.18 -8.26
CA PRO A 94 -7.49 -7.52 -9.18
C PRO A 94 -8.01 -8.95 -8.91
N SER A 95 -9.28 -9.15 -9.17
CA SER A 95 -9.94 -10.46 -9.17
C SER A 95 -10.30 -10.83 -10.60
N PHE A 96 -10.00 -12.06 -10.99
CA PHE A 96 -10.26 -12.56 -12.34
C PHE A 96 -11.26 -13.71 -12.29
N LEU A 97 -12.22 -13.69 -13.21
CA LEU A 97 -13.00 -14.85 -13.61
C LEU A 97 -12.32 -15.45 -14.85
N VAL A 98 -11.98 -16.74 -14.80
CA VAL A 98 -11.26 -17.39 -15.90
C VAL A 98 -11.99 -18.67 -16.30
N GLU A 99 -12.31 -18.76 -17.58
CA GLU A 99 -12.92 -19.92 -18.21
C GLU A 99 -11.92 -20.62 -19.11
N ARG A 100 -11.90 -21.95 -19.03
CA ARG A 100 -11.04 -22.78 -19.87
C ARG A 100 -11.68 -22.93 -21.26
N GLY A 101 -10.90 -22.63 -22.30
CA GLY A 101 -11.31 -22.86 -23.67
C GLY A 101 -11.06 -24.30 -24.16
N PRO A 102 -11.67 -24.72 -25.28
CA PRO A 102 -11.51 -26.07 -25.84
C PRO A 102 -10.07 -26.42 -26.23
N ALA A 103 -9.26 -25.43 -26.58
CA ALA A 103 -7.88 -25.63 -27.02
C ALA A 103 -6.88 -25.78 -25.86
N ALA A 104 -7.32 -25.57 -24.61
CA ALA A 104 -6.46 -25.55 -23.43
C ALA A 104 -5.74 -26.89 -23.21
N GLN A 105 -4.41 -26.84 -23.11
CA GLN A 105 -3.58 -28.03 -22.86
C GLN A 105 -3.42 -28.35 -21.36
N SER A 106 -3.75 -27.40 -20.48
CA SER A 106 -3.54 -27.51 -19.03
C SER A 106 -4.72 -26.92 -18.25
N ARG A 107 -4.77 -27.24 -16.95
CA ARG A 107 -5.67 -26.61 -15.98
C ARG A 107 -5.11 -25.31 -15.40
N VAL A 108 -3.84 -25.01 -15.66
CA VAL A 108 -3.10 -23.83 -15.19
C VAL A 108 -2.81 -22.93 -16.38
N ALA A 109 -3.01 -21.62 -16.20
CA ALA A 109 -2.69 -20.60 -17.21
C ALA A 109 -2.04 -19.39 -16.53
N GLU A 110 -1.06 -18.81 -17.22
CA GLU A 110 -0.41 -17.57 -16.81
C GLU A 110 -1.08 -16.38 -17.52
N LEU A 111 -1.58 -15.44 -16.72
CA LEU A 111 -2.22 -14.20 -17.16
C LEU A 111 -1.19 -13.07 -17.07
N THR A 112 -0.23 -13.09 -17.99
CA THR A 112 0.75 -12.03 -18.23
C THR A 112 0.41 -11.24 -19.48
#